data_AF-A0A2S9ALD8-F1
#
_entry.id   AF-A0A2S9ALD8-F1
#
_cell.length_a   1.000
_cell.length_b   1.000
_cell.length_c   1.000
_cell.angle_alpha   90.00
_cell.angle_beta   90.00
_cell.angle_gamma   90.00
#
_symmetry.space_group_name_H-M   'P 1'
#
loop_
_entity.id
_entity.type
_entity.pdbx_description
1 polymer ?
#
loop_
_entity_poly.entity_id
_entity_poly.type
_entity_poly.pdbx_seq_one_letter_code
_entity_poly.pdbx_strand_id
1 'polypeptide(L)' 'MSTAKVSLSLSESDLAFLDAQALEGRYASRSAAVQDAVRLLRESRLADAYAEAYAEGYDDEWDTASHDGLASV' A
#
# COMPACT_ATOMS: atom_id res chain seq x y z
N MET A 1 -13.58 -0.83 11.96
CA MET A 1 -13.82 -0.74 10.51
C MET A 1 -14.89 -1.75 10.15
N SER A 2 -15.87 -1.38 9.33
CA SER A 2 -16.91 -2.30 8.90
C SER A 2 -16.40 -3.19 7.76
N THR A 3 -16.67 -4.49 7.83
CA THR A 3 -16.37 -5.45 6.77
C THR A 3 -17.66 -5.84 6.05
N ALA A 4 -17.63 -5.90 4.72
CA ALA A 4 -18.72 -6.38 3.89
C ALA A 4 -18.31 -7.67 3.17
N LYS A 5 -19.22 -8.64 3.08
CA LYS A 5 -19.03 -9.82 2.23
C LYS A 5 -19.48 -9.46 0.82
N VAL A 6 -18.67 -9.86 -0.17
CA VAL A 6 -18.94 -9.64 -1.59
C VAL A 6 -18.85 -10.97 -2.32
N SER A 7 -19.68 -11.16 -3.34
CA SER A 7 -19.55 -12.26 -4.29
C SER A 7 -18.65 -11.80 -5.43
N LEU A 8 -17.64 -12.59 -5.79
CA LEU A 8 -16.64 -12.26 -6.80
C LEU A 8 -16.50 -13.43 -7.77
N SER A 9 -16.41 -13.12 -9.07
CA SER A 9 -15.99 -14.06 -10.09
C SER A 9 -14.49 -13.97 -10.26
N LEU A 10 -13.78 -15.06 -10.00
CA LEU A 10 -12.33 -15.18 -10.16
C LEU A 10 -12.02 -16.40 -11.04
N SER A 11 -10.90 -16.37 -11.74
CA SER A 11 -10.43 -17.55 -12.46
C SER A 11 -10.05 -18.67 -11.48
N GLU A 12 -10.08 -19.92 -11.94
CA GLU A 12 -9.63 -21.06 -11.12
C GLU A 12 -8.17 -20.90 -10.69
N SER A 13 -7.32 -20.34 -11.56
CA SER A 13 -5.92 -20.05 -11.25
C SER A 13 -5.76 -19.00 -10.15
N ASP A 14 -6.58 -17.94 -10.15
CA ASP A 14 -6.52 -16.92 -9.10
C ASP A 14 -7.00 -17.48 -7.76
N LEU A 15 -8.03 -18.33 -7.77
CA LEU A 15 -8.49 -19.02 -6.58
C LEU A 15 -7.41 -19.95 -6.02
N ALA A 16 -6.77 -20.76 -6.87
CA ALA A 16 -5.68 -21.64 -6.49
C ALA A 16 -4.48 -20.87 -5.91
N PHE A 17 -4.17 -19.71 -6.48
CA PHE A 17 -3.14 -18.82 -5.94
C PHE A 17 -3.51 -18.34 -4.53
N LEU A 18 -4.71 -17.80 -4.33
CA LEU A 18 -5.16 -17.34 -3.01
C LEU A 18 -5.18 -18.47 -1.97
N ASP A 19 -5.49 -19.69 -2.39
CA ASP A 19 -5.41 -20.88 -1.55
C ASP A 19 -3.98 -21.21 -1.13
N ALA A 20 -3.04 -21.21 -2.07
CA ALA A 20 -1.62 -21.45 -1.77
C ALA A 20 -1.12 -20.45 -0.72
N GLN A 21 -1.43 -19.15 -0.86
CA GLN A 21 -0.99 -18.15 0.11
C GLN A 21 -1.56 -18.38 1.52
N ALA A 22 -2.78 -18.93 1.63
CA ALA A 22 -3.37 -19.27 2.92
C ALA A 22 -2.77 -20.56 3.51
N LEU A 23 -2.56 -21.59 2.67
CA LEU A 23 -1.96 -22.86 3.05
C LEU A 23 -0.50 -22.72 3.51
N GLU A 24 0.25 -21.82 2.86
CA GLU A 24 1.62 -21.46 3.22
C GLU A 24 1.68 -20.59 4.50
N GLY A 25 0.53 -20.22 5.08
CA GLY A 25 0.44 -19.43 6.30
C GLY A 25 0.74 -17.94 6.12
N ARG A 26 0.92 -17.46 4.89
CA ARG A 26 1.16 -16.04 4.61
C ARG A 26 -0.05 -15.18 4.95
N TYR A 27 -1.26 -15.72 4.77
CA TYR A 27 -2.51 -15.06 5.18
C TYR A 27 -3.42 -16.01 5.94
N ALA A 28 -4.15 -15.49 6.93
CA ALA A 28 -5.09 -16.29 7.72
C ALA A 28 -6.33 -16.77 6.94
N SER A 29 -6.60 -16.18 5.76
CA SER A 29 -7.70 -16.57 4.88
C SER A 29 -7.55 -15.96 3.48
N ARG A 30 -8.34 -16.46 2.51
CA ARG A 30 -8.47 -15.82 1.19
C ARG A 30 -8.89 -14.35 1.29
N SER A 31 -9.80 -14.02 2.21
CA SER A 31 -10.24 -12.63 2.40
C SER A 31 -9.12 -11.72 2.90
N ALA A 32 -8.23 -12.22 3.76
CA ALA A 32 -7.05 -11.46 4.19
C ALA A 32 -6.08 -11.20 3.02
N ALA A 33 -5.85 -12.19 2.16
CA ALA A 33 -5.05 -12.02 0.95
C ALA A 33 -5.67 -11.00 -0.03
N VAL A 34 -6.99 -11.07 -0.26
CA VAL A 34 -7.71 -10.11 -1.12
C VAL A 34 -7.67 -8.70 -0.53
N GLN A 35 -7.81 -8.54 0.79
CA GLN A 35 -7.72 -7.24 1.45
C GLN A 35 -6.32 -6.63 1.33
N ASP A 36 -5.26 -7.45 1.42
CA ASP A 36 -3.89 -7.02 1.18
C ASP A 36 -3.66 -6.61 -0.29
N ALA A 37 -4.20 -7.36 -1.25
CA ALA A 37 -4.16 -6.97 -2.66
C ALA A 37 -4.84 -5.62 -2.92
N VAL A 38 -5.98 -5.34 -2.26
CA VAL A 38 -6.65 -4.02 -2.34
C VAL A 38 -5.78 -2.92 -1.74
N ARG A 39 -5.06 -3.19 -0.65
CA ARG A 39 -4.10 -2.24 -0.06
C ARG A 39 -2.97 -1.94 -1.04
N LEU A 40 -2.36 -2.97 -1.63
CA LEU A 40 -1.29 -2.82 -2.63
C LEU A 40 -1.74 -2.00 -3.84
N LEU A 41 -2.97 -2.19 -4.32
CA LEU A 41 -3.54 -1.40 -5.42
C LEU A 41 -3.75 0.08 -5.06
N ARG A 42 -3.99 0.40 -3.78
CA ARG A 42 -4.03 1.80 -3.33
C ARG A 42 -2.63 2.39 -3.27
N GLU A 43 -1.68 1.64 -2.76
CA GLU A 43 -0.28 2.05 -2.65
C GLU A 43 0.39 2.22 -4.02
N SER A 44 0.03 1.42 -5.02
CA SER A 44 0.56 1.58 -6.38
C SER A 44 0.17 2.92 -7.00
N ARG A 45 -0.97 3.50 -6.59
CA ARG A 45 -1.41 4.84 -7.01
C ARG A 45 -0.73 5.96 -6.22
N LEU A 46 -0.16 5.66 -5.05
CA LEU A 46 0.57 6.64 -4.25
C LEU A 46 1.88 7.04 -4.92
N ALA A 47 2.56 6.12 -5.60
CA ALA A 47 3.81 6.41 -6.29
C ALA A 47 3.63 7.55 -7.32
N ASP A 48 2.60 7.44 -8.16
CA ASP A 48 2.27 8.48 -9.15
C ASP A 48 1.87 9.80 -8.47
N ALA A 49 1.09 9.72 -7.39
CA ALA A 49 0.69 10.91 -6.63
C ALA A 49 1.89 11.63 -5.97
N TYR A 50 2.86 10.87 -5.45
CA TYR A 50 4.11 11.43 -4.93
C TYR A 50 4.95 12.04 -6.04
N ALA A 51 5.07 11.36 -7.20
CA ALA A 51 5.81 11.89 -8.33
C ALA A 51 5.23 13.22 -8.82
N GLU A 52 3.90 13.32 -8.92
CA GLU A 52 3.21 14.57 -9.26
C GLU A 52 3.47 15.66 -8.21
N ALA A 53 3.31 15.35 -6.93
CA ALA A 53 3.53 16.32 -5.85
C ALA A 53 4.97 16.84 -5.80
N TYR A 54 5.97 16.00 -6.06
CA TYR A 54 7.36 16.44 -6.17
C TYR A 54 7.64 17.22 -7.47
N ALA A 55 6.87 17.00 -8.53
CA ALA A 55 6.99 17.75 -9.79
C ALA A 55 6.48 19.19 -9.66
N GLU A 56 5.57 19.48 -8.73
CA GLU A 56 5.12 20.84 -8.39
C GLU A 56 6.27 21.73 -7.86
N GLY A 57 7.38 21.10 -7.46
CA GLY A 57 8.60 21.77 -7.03
C GLY A 57 8.80 21.74 -5.51
N TYR A 58 10.05 21.89 -5.11
CA TYR A 58 10.44 22.07 -3.73
C TYR A 58 10.54 23.56 -3.41
N ASP A 59 10.10 23.95 -2.22
CA ASP A 59 10.25 25.30 -1.72
C ASP A 59 11.52 25.37 -0.85
N ASP A 60 12.56 26.01 -1.39
CA ASP A 60 13.88 26.14 -0.77
C ASP A 60 13.82 26.84 0.61
N GLU A 61 12.75 27.56 0.94
CA GLU A 61 12.56 28.13 2.29
C GLU A 61 12.55 27.05 3.38
N TRP A 62 12.10 25.83 3.05
CA TRP A 62 12.08 24.70 3.99
C TRP A 62 13.47 24.19 4.37
N ASP A 63 14.52 24.49 3.60
CA ASP A 63 15.90 24.10 3.93
C ASP A 63 16.37 24.74 5.24
N THR A 64 15.82 25.91 5.59
CA THR A 64 16.18 26.63 6.82
C THR A 64 15.84 25.85 8.09
N ALA A 65 14.75 25.06 8.07
CA ALA A 65 14.31 24.24 9.19
C ALA A 65 15.04 22.89 9.28
N SER A 66 15.86 22.52 8.29
CA SER A 66 16.50 21.19 8.20
C SER A 66 17.47 20.87 9.35
N HIS A 67 17.97 21.91 10.04
CA HIS A 67 18.91 21.79 11.16
C HIS A 67 18.28 22.06 12.54
N ASP A 68 16.99 22.37 12.59
CA ASP A 68 16.32 22.70 13.86
C ASP A 68 16.37 21.52 14.84
N GLY A 69 16.78 21.80 16.08
CA GLY A 69 16.84 20.80 17.15
C GLY A 69 18.05 19.85 17.09
N LEU A 70 18.93 19.97 16.09
CA LEU A 70 20.22 19.27 16.09
C LEU A 70 21.18 19.99 17.05
N ALA A 71 21.71 19.26 18.03
CA ALA A 71 22.75 19.80 18.90
C ALA A 71 24.00 20.09 18.06
N SER A 72 24.46 21.34 18.08
CA SER A 72 25.72 21.73 17.44
C SER A 72 26.85 20.87 17.98
N VAL A 73 27.52 20.12 17.10
CA VAL A 73 28.78 19.43 17.41
C VAL A 73 29.94 20.41 17.39
#